data_AF-A0A3D0FYE3-F1
#
_entry.id   AF-A0A3D0FYE3-F1
#
_cell.length_a   1.000
_cell.length_b   1.000
_cell.length_c   1.000
_cell.angle_alpha   90.00
_cell.angle_beta   90.00
_cell.angle_gamma   90.00
#
_symmetry.space_group_name_H-M   'P 1'
#
loop_
_entity.id
_entity.type
_entity.pdbx_description
1 polymer ?
#
loop_
_entity_poly.entity_id
_entity_poly.type
_entity_poly.pdbx_seq_one_letter_code
_entity_poly.pdbx_strand_id
1 'polypeptide(L)'
;MKKVGLFGGSFDPVHTGHLHIALDAKRQLSLGEVWFLPTVSTPLKEDRIVSFDHRVKMIRLMISPYRKLKACLIEASLDQPNYTVNTVKELLNAFPDHEFYWILGSDQANQFSRWRDHETLRRLLKFVVYPRNPKDDIPSWMVSLKPKDYLKYSSTQIRQGEVGLTSRKVVAYMMKHGLYAEEIGKAMVSAKRWIHVDSMRDLALRLARAHHLDETKVNLAALLHDCMKNKTMDELRTILTIYEPDYLKQPPAIWHQRAGMYYAKRNLRIDDKSVLKAIGHHVDGDVDDPVAKVIYLADKLDESRGYDSSGLIALAMKNLDQAVKQVRLNQQAYLKKEGVDV
;
A
#
# COMPACT_ATOMS: atom_id res chain seq x y z
N MET A 1 8.19 12.82 -37.12
CA MET A 1 8.02 13.28 -35.72
C MET A 1 7.20 12.28 -34.93
N LYS A 2 7.68 11.83 -33.77
CA LYS A 2 6.94 10.88 -32.92
C LYS A 2 6.16 11.63 -31.85
N LYS A 3 4.83 11.42 -31.78
CA LYS A 3 3.97 12.02 -30.74
C LYS A 3 4.07 11.23 -29.43
N VAL A 4 4.45 11.91 -28.35
CA VAL A 4 4.61 11.30 -27.02
C VAL A 4 3.84 12.09 -25.97
N GLY A 5 2.99 11.39 -25.22
CA GLY A 5 2.36 11.93 -24.02
C GLY A 5 3.31 11.85 -22.84
N LEU A 6 3.45 12.92 -22.08
CA LEU A 6 4.19 13.03 -20.84
C LEU A 6 3.18 13.11 -19.70
N PHE A 7 3.11 12.07 -18.87
CA PHE A 7 2.17 12.02 -17.77
C PHE A 7 2.91 12.12 -16.43
N GLY A 8 2.98 13.34 -15.91
CA GLY A 8 3.64 13.66 -14.64
C GLY A 8 2.78 13.30 -13.44
N GLY A 9 3.40 12.78 -12.38
CA GLY A 9 2.69 12.50 -11.13
C GLY A 9 3.56 11.88 -10.04
N SER A 10 3.06 11.88 -8.81
CA SER A 10 3.73 11.19 -7.69
C SER A 10 3.64 9.67 -7.83
N PHE A 11 2.49 9.13 -8.27
CA PHE A 11 2.24 7.70 -8.44
C PHE A 11 2.54 6.87 -7.17
N ASP A 12 1.91 7.26 -6.05
CA ASP A 12 2.23 6.76 -4.71
C ASP A 12 1.05 6.04 -4.01
N PRO A 13 0.60 4.86 -4.49
CA PRO A 13 1.10 4.12 -5.65
C PRO A 13 0.38 4.47 -6.97
N VAL A 14 0.90 3.95 -8.09
CA VAL A 14 0.19 3.94 -9.38
C VAL A 14 -1.10 3.10 -9.30
N HIS A 15 -2.14 3.47 -10.06
CA HIS A 15 -3.48 2.88 -9.96
C HIS A 15 -4.22 2.88 -11.30
N THR A 16 -5.37 2.20 -11.37
CA THR A 16 -6.15 2.01 -12.61
C THR A 16 -6.58 3.32 -13.23
N GLY A 17 -6.94 4.33 -12.42
CA GLY A 17 -7.17 5.69 -12.92
C GLY A 17 -6.02 6.28 -13.73
N HIS A 18 -4.78 6.17 -13.25
CA HIS A 18 -3.60 6.62 -14.00
C HIS A 18 -3.47 5.88 -15.34
N LEU A 19 -3.71 4.57 -15.34
CA LEU A 19 -3.66 3.76 -16.55
C LEU A 19 -4.76 4.17 -17.56
N HIS A 20 -5.98 4.41 -17.10
CA HIS A 20 -7.07 4.87 -17.95
C HIS A 20 -6.78 6.23 -18.59
N ILE A 21 -6.27 7.19 -17.81
CA ILE A 21 -5.86 8.51 -18.31
C ILE A 21 -4.82 8.35 -19.43
N ALA A 22 -3.78 7.55 -19.21
CA ALA A 22 -2.72 7.32 -20.20
C ALA A 22 -3.25 6.65 -21.48
N LEU A 23 -4.14 5.65 -21.35
CA LEU A 23 -4.73 4.96 -22.50
C LEU A 23 -5.71 5.85 -23.28
N ASP A 24 -6.51 6.67 -22.59
CA ASP A 24 -7.41 7.62 -23.21
C ASP A 24 -6.67 8.71 -23.97
N ALA A 25 -5.66 9.33 -23.34
CA ALA A 25 -4.81 10.30 -24.00
C ALA A 25 -4.15 9.71 -25.25
N LYS A 26 -3.60 8.49 -25.13
CA LYS A 26 -2.99 7.79 -26.25
C LYS A 26 -3.95 7.60 -27.41
N ARG A 27 -5.17 7.13 -27.12
CA ARG A 27 -6.20 6.84 -28.13
C ARG A 27 -6.72 8.11 -28.79
N GLN A 28 -7.14 9.10 -27.99
CA GLN A 28 -7.81 10.31 -28.49
C GLN A 28 -6.87 11.22 -29.28
N LEU A 29 -5.59 11.26 -28.91
CA LEU A 29 -4.60 12.12 -29.56
C LEU A 29 -3.70 11.36 -30.55
N SER A 30 -3.97 10.07 -30.78
CA SER A 30 -3.16 9.19 -31.64
C SER A 30 -1.67 9.22 -31.28
N LEU A 31 -1.35 9.24 -29.98
CA LEU A 31 0.03 9.28 -29.50
C LEU A 31 0.73 7.96 -29.84
N GLY A 32 2.00 8.03 -30.24
CA GLY A 32 2.83 6.84 -30.43
C GLY A 32 3.08 6.13 -29.11
N GLU A 33 3.41 6.89 -28.07
CA GLU A 33 3.71 6.41 -26.71
C GLU A 33 3.18 7.37 -25.65
N VAL A 34 3.00 6.86 -24.42
CA VAL A 34 2.80 7.71 -23.23
C VAL A 34 3.84 7.31 -22.18
N TRP A 35 4.53 8.31 -21.66
CA TRP A 35 5.61 8.17 -20.71
C TRP A 35 5.14 8.68 -19.35
N PHE A 36 5.13 7.79 -18.37
CA PHE A 36 4.91 8.11 -16.96
C PHE A 36 6.18 8.76 -16.43
N LEU A 37 6.06 9.99 -15.95
CA LEU A 37 7.13 10.79 -15.35
C LEU A 37 6.90 10.86 -13.83
N PRO A 38 7.43 9.90 -13.05
CA PRO A 38 7.38 9.98 -11.60
C PRO A 38 8.18 11.18 -11.11
N THR A 39 7.56 12.01 -10.27
CA THR A 39 8.27 13.13 -9.63
C THR A 39 9.31 12.60 -8.65
N VAL A 40 10.53 13.15 -8.62
CA VAL A 40 11.58 12.75 -7.64
C VAL A 40 11.20 13.19 -6.23
N SER A 41 10.83 14.46 -6.09
CA SER A 41 10.31 15.06 -4.86
C SER A 41 9.00 15.79 -5.16
N THR A 42 8.09 15.84 -4.19
CA THR A 42 6.93 16.73 -4.24
C THR A 42 7.11 17.79 -3.17
N PRO A 43 7.61 18.99 -3.49
CA PRO A 43 7.87 20.05 -2.51
C PRO A 43 6.63 20.48 -1.70
N LEU A 44 5.43 20.15 -2.19
CA LEU A 44 4.14 20.56 -1.66
C LEU A 44 3.42 19.49 -0.81
N LYS A 45 4.05 18.34 -0.53
CA LYS A 45 3.48 17.30 0.35
C LYS A 45 4.41 17.07 1.54
N GLU A 46 3.89 17.26 2.75
CA GLU A 46 4.61 17.07 4.02
C GLU A 46 4.79 15.58 4.37
N ASP A 47 3.92 14.70 3.86
CA ASP A 47 4.01 13.26 4.08
C ASP A 47 5.20 12.64 3.32
N ARG A 48 5.96 11.77 4.00
CA ARG A 48 7.01 10.94 3.38
C ARG A 48 6.39 10.04 2.32
N ILE A 49 6.47 10.46 1.06
CA ILE A 49 6.18 9.59 -0.09
C ILE A 49 7.15 8.41 -0.10
N VAL A 50 6.70 7.28 -0.65
CA VAL A 50 7.60 6.13 -0.87
C VAL A 50 8.73 6.51 -1.84
N SER A 51 9.89 5.88 -1.67
CA SER A 51 11.09 6.19 -2.45
C SER A 51 10.82 6.14 -3.96
N PHE A 52 11.56 6.96 -4.70
CA PHE A 52 11.47 7.05 -6.16
C PHE A 52 11.56 5.68 -6.83
N ASP A 53 12.53 4.85 -6.41
CA ASP A 53 12.74 3.53 -6.99
C ASP A 53 11.57 2.57 -6.79
N HIS A 54 10.95 2.56 -5.62
CA HIS A 54 9.74 1.76 -5.38
C HIS A 54 8.59 2.24 -6.25
N ARG A 55 8.38 3.55 -6.39
CA ARG A 55 7.32 4.12 -7.26
C ARG A 55 7.56 3.78 -8.74
N VAL A 56 8.79 3.92 -9.22
CA VAL A 56 9.20 3.50 -10.57
C VAL A 56 8.94 2.00 -10.79
N LYS A 57 9.29 1.16 -9.82
CA LYS A 57 9.06 -0.28 -9.92
C LYS A 57 7.56 -0.60 -9.98
N MET A 58 6.73 0.05 -9.16
CA MET A 58 5.27 -0.10 -9.22
C MET A 58 4.69 0.37 -10.56
N ILE A 59 5.15 1.51 -11.10
CA ILE A 59 4.77 1.97 -12.44
C ILE A 59 5.11 0.91 -13.48
N ARG A 60 6.35 0.41 -13.51
CA ARG A 60 6.78 -0.63 -14.45
C ARG A 60 5.95 -1.90 -14.35
N LEU A 61 5.60 -2.34 -13.13
CA LEU A 61 4.71 -3.49 -12.93
C LEU A 61 3.32 -3.25 -13.53
N MET A 62 2.74 -2.07 -13.26
CA MET A 62 1.42 -1.67 -13.75
C MET A 62 1.36 -1.60 -15.28
N ILE A 63 2.37 -1.00 -15.91
CA ILE A 63 2.37 -0.77 -17.36
C ILE A 63 2.97 -1.93 -18.17
N SER A 64 3.51 -2.97 -17.51
CA SER A 64 4.17 -4.10 -18.18
C SER A 64 3.35 -4.77 -19.31
N PRO A 65 2.00 -4.87 -19.25
CA PRO A 65 1.22 -5.43 -20.36
C PRO A 65 1.10 -4.49 -21.58
N TYR A 66 1.50 -3.22 -21.46
CA TYR A 66 1.24 -2.17 -22.44
C TYR A 66 2.53 -1.68 -23.10
N ARG A 67 2.91 -2.27 -24.25
CA ARG A 67 4.16 -1.96 -24.98
C ARG A 67 4.39 -0.47 -25.33
N LYS A 68 3.31 0.33 -25.38
CA LYS A 68 3.35 1.76 -25.73
C LYS A 68 3.32 2.69 -24.52
N LEU A 69 3.30 2.14 -23.31
CA LEU A 69 3.45 2.88 -22.06
C LEU A 69 4.87 2.66 -21.53
N LYS A 70 5.54 3.73 -21.12
CA LYS A 70 6.92 3.68 -20.59
C LYS A 70 7.05 4.46 -19.29
N ALA A 71 8.02 4.10 -18.46
CA ALA A 71 8.46 4.94 -17.35
C ALA A 71 9.65 5.79 -17.84
N CYS A 72 9.56 7.11 -17.71
CA CYS A 72 10.63 8.05 -18.04
C CYS A 72 11.28 8.55 -16.74
N LEU A 73 12.58 8.33 -16.60
CA LEU A 73 13.32 8.62 -15.37
C LEU A 73 14.19 9.87 -15.48
N ILE A 74 13.94 10.70 -16.49
CA ILE A 74 14.80 11.86 -16.80
C ILE A 74 14.92 12.83 -15.63
N GLU A 75 13.88 12.93 -14.79
CA GLU A 75 13.91 13.75 -13.58
C GLU A 75 14.94 13.28 -12.54
N ALA A 76 15.33 12.00 -12.54
CA ALA A 76 16.30 11.46 -11.59
C ALA A 76 17.73 11.98 -11.81
N SER A 77 18.03 12.48 -13.02
CA SER A 77 19.34 13.05 -13.36
C SER A 77 19.38 14.58 -13.28
N LEU A 78 18.31 15.23 -12.81
CA LEU A 78 18.21 16.69 -12.74
C LEU A 78 18.44 17.22 -11.32
N ASP A 79 19.00 18.43 -11.25
CA ASP A 79 19.21 19.15 -10.00
C ASP A 79 17.89 19.46 -9.30
N GLN A 80 17.83 19.19 -7.99
CA GLN A 80 16.66 19.45 -7.16
C GLN A 80 16.63 20.90 -6.65
N PRO A 81 15.45 21.54 -6.54
CA PRO A 81 14.12 20.99 -6.85
C PRO A 81 13.82 20.93 -8.36
N ASN A 82 13.21 19.82 -8.80
CA ASN A 82 12.81 19.65 -10.19
C ASN A 82 11.56 20.48 -10.54
N TYR A 83 11.77 21.55 -11.30
CA TYR A 83 10.69 22.30 -11.94
C TYR A 83 10.37 21.68 -13.31
N THR A 84 9.08 21.57 -13.64
CA THR A 84 8.60 21.05 -14.95
C THR A 84 9.35 21.67 -16.13
N VAL A 85 9.64 22.97 -16.11
CA VAL A 85 10.38 23.65 -17.18
C VAL A 85 11.77 23.05 -17.44
N ASN A 86 12.48 22.61 -16.40
CA ASN A 86 13.79 21.97 -16.53
C ASN A 86 13.63 20.58 -17.13
N THR A 87 12.67 19.79 -16.65
CA THR A 87 12.31 18.48 -17.22
C THR A 87 12.02 18.58 -18.71
N VAL A 88 11.25 19.60 -19.12
CA VAL A 88 10.82 19.79 -20.50
C VAL A 88 11.99 20.22 -21.40
N LYS A 89 12.86 21.13 -20.93
CA LYS A 89 14.06 21.51 -21.67
C LYS A 89 14.97 20.29 -21.90
N GLU A 90 15.19 19.48 -20.88
CA GLU A 90 16.00 18.27 -21.00
C GLU A 90 15.37 17.25 -21.97
N LEU A 91 14.05 17.06 -21.91
CA LEU A 91 13.34 16.19 -22.85
C LEU A 91 13.46 16.65 -24.30
N LEU A 92 13.35 17.96 -24.55
CA LEU A 92 13.48 18.52 -25.90
C LEU A 92 14.91 18.41 -26.43
N ASN A 93 15.91 18.58 -25.56
CA ASN A 93 17.32 18.38 -25.91
C ASN A 93 17.63 16.91 -26.24
N ALA A 94 17.14 15.99 -25.40
CA ALA A 94 17.39 14.55 -25.58
C ALA A 94 16.59 13.93 -26.74
N PHE A 95 15.46 14.53 -27.12
CA PHE A 95 14.53 14.01 -28.13
C PHE A 95 14.03 15.11 -29.09
N PRO A 96 14.93 15.72 -29.90
CA PRO A 96 14.58 16.88 -30.74
C PRO A 96 13.50 16.58 -31.79
N ASP A 97 13.39 15.34 -32.27
CA ASP A 97 12.39 14.93 -33.28
C ASP A 97 11.03 14.48 -32.70
N HIS A 98 10.80 14.71 -31.41
CA HIS A 98 9.58 14.32 -30.72
C HIS A 98 8.62 15.49 -30.53
N GLU A 99 7.33 15.20 -30.64
CA GLU A 99 6.26 16.13 -30.28
C GLU A 99 5.70 15.73 -28.92
N PHE A 100 5.89 16.58 -27.91
CA PHE A 100 5.49 16.28 -26.55
C PHE A 100 4.13 16.90 -26.17
N TYR A 101 3.31 16.09 -25.50
CA TYR A 101 2.00 16.46 -24.98
C TYR A 101 2.00 16.27 -23.46
N TRP A 102 1.87 17.33 -22.68
CA TRP A 102 1.84 17.23 -21.22
C TRP A 102 0.44 16.89 -20.73
N ILE A 103 0.27 15.70 -20.15
CA ILE A 103 -1.00 15.18 -19.65
C ILE A 103 -1.11 15.49 -18.15
N LEU A 104 -2.22 16.11 -17.74
CA LEU A 104 -2.48 16.48 -16.34
C LEU A 104 -3.98 16.41 -16.02
N GLY A 105 -4.32 16.42 -14.73
CA GLY A 105 -5.70 16.56 -14.26
C GLY A 105 -6.17 18.01 -14.27
N SER A 106 -7.49 18.23 -14.27
CA SER A 106 -8.12 19.55 -14.18
C SER A 106 -7.71 20.35 -12.93
N ASP A 107 -7.47 19.66 -11.80
CA ASP A 107 -6.97 20.25 -10.56
C ASP A 107 -5.59 20.92 -10.71
N GLN A 108 -4.71 20.31 -11.51
CA GLN A 108 -3.38 20.87 -11.82
C GLN A 108 -3.47 21.95 -12.91
N ALA A 109 -4.40 21.81 -13.86
CA ALA A 109 -4.59 22.78 -14.94
C ALA A 109 -5.03 24.14 -14.39
N ASN A 110 -5.93 24.14 -13.40
CA ASN A 110 -6.39 25.35 -12.73
C ASN A 110 -5.31 26.04 -11.90
N GLN A 111 -4.22 25.33 -11.58
CA GLN A 111 -3.07 25.86 -10.85
C GLN A 111 -1.87 26.15 -11.76
N PHE A 112 -2.02 26.03 -13.09
CA PHE A 112 -0.92 26.13 -14.03
C PHE A 112 -0.16 27.47 -13.95
N SER A 113 -0.86 28.58 -13.68
CA SER A 113 -0.23 29.90 -13.49
C SER A 113 0.75 29.97 -12.31
N ARG A 114 0.70 29.01 -11.38
CA ARG A 114 1.63 28.89 -10.25
C ARG A 114 2.90 28.10 -10.60
N TRP A 115 2.97 27.49 -11.79
CA TRP A 115 4.13 26.70 -12.20
C TRP A 115 5.26 27.65 -12.60
N ARG A 116 6.49 27.30 -12.19
CA ARG A 116 7.67 28.08 -12.58
C ARG A 116 7.79 28.11 -14.11
N ASP A 117 7.96 29.32 -14.64
CA ASP A 117 8.07 29.60 -16.08
C ASP A 117 6.88 29.05 -16.91
N HIS A 118 5.65 29.13 -16.38
CA HIS A 118 4.44 28.62 -17.03
C HIS A 118 4.22 29.17 -18.46
N GLU A 119 4.54 30.44 -18.72
CA GLU A 119 4.46 31.01 -20.09
C GLU A 119 5.46 30.36 -21.05
N THR A 120 6.65 30.01 -20.57
CA THR A 120 7.63 29.27 -21.38
C THR A 120 7.12 27.86 -21.66
N LEU A 121 6.60 27.17 -20.65
CA LEU A 121 5.99 25.85 -20.81
C LEU A 121 4.86 25.87 -21.85
N ARG A 122 3.97 26.86 -21.78
CA ARG A 122 2.86 27.04 -22.73
C ARG A 122 3.32 27.16 -24.18
N ARG A 123 4.49 27.75 -24.43
CA ARG A 123 5.09 27.85 -25.77
C ARG A 123 5.78 26.56 -26.22
N LEU A 124 6.34 25.79 -25.29
CA LEU A 124 7.14 24.60 -25.59
C LEU A 124 6.30 23.33 -25.80
N LEU A 125 5.10 23.25 -25.21
CA LEU A 125 4.34 22.01 -25.14
C LEU A 125 2.85 22.19 -25.48
N LYS A 126 2.23 21.08 -25.90
CA LYS A 126 0.78 20.95 -25.94
C LYS A 126 0.27 20.41 -24.60
N PHE A 127 -0.55 21.18 -23.90
CA PHE A 127 -1.14 20.75 -22.64
C PHE A 127 -2.46 20.01 -22.89
N VAL A 128 -2.61 18.88 -22.20
CA VAL A 128 -3.73 17.94 -22.33
C VAL A 128 -4.33 17.70 -20.96
N VAL A 129 -5.59 18.08 -20.78
CA VAL A 129 -6.28 17.99 -19.50
C VAL A 129 -7.23 16.81 -19.52
N TYR A 130 -7.15 15.98 -18.49
CA TYR A 130 -8.16 14.98 -18.17
C TYR A 130 -9.13 15.58 -17.14
N PRO A 131 -10.39 15.89 -17.53
CA PRO A 131 -11.38 16.39 -16.59
C PRO A 131 -11.75 15.32 -15.58
N ARG A 132 -11.89 15.71 -14.31
CA ARG A 132 -12.37 14.86 -13.22
C ARG A 132 -13.87 14.97 -13.01
N ASN A 133 -14.49 16.07 -13.46
CA ASN A 133 -15.94 16.22 -13.50
C ASN A 133 -16.41 16.86 -14.82
N PRO A 134 -17.68 16.65 -15.21
CA PRO A 134 -18.26 17.29 -16.41
C PRO A 134 -18.25 18.83 -16.37
N LYS A 135 -18.19 19.42 -15.17
CA LYS A 135 -18.26 20.86 -14.93
C LYS A 135 -16.88 21.50 -14.70
N ASP A 136 -15.80 20.74 -14.85
CA ASP A 136 -14.46 21.29 -14.67
C ASP A 136 -14.20 22.36 -15.74
N ASP A 137 -13.88 23.57 -15.30
CA ASP A 137 -13.45 24.65 -16.17
C ASP A 137 -12.03 24.36 -16.66
N ILE A 138 -11.86 24.28 -17.98
CA ILE A 138 -10.58 23.95 -18.61
C ILE A 138 -10.17 25.14 -19.48
N PRO A 139 -8.95 25.69 -19.29
CA PRO A 139 -8.47 26.79 -20.12
C PRO A 139 -8.55 26.43 -21.61
N SER A 140 -9.15 27.32 -22.42
CA SER A 140 -9.47 27.07 -23.83
C SER A 140 -8.27 26.75 -24.72
N TRP A 141 -7.06 27.12 -24.29
CA TRP A 141 -5.81 26.82 -24.99
C TRP A 141 -5.24 25.42 -24.69
N MET A 142 -5.80 24.69 -23.71
CA MET A 142 -5.46 23.32 -23.41
C MET A 142 -6.41 22.34 -24.12
N VAL A 143 -5.90 21.18 -24.49
CA VAL A 143 -6.72 20.12 -25.11
C VAL A 143 -7.45 19.34 -24.02
N SER A 144 -8.78 19.43 -23.99
CA SER A 144 -9.60 18.62 -23.08
C SER A 144 -9.82 17.22 -23.64
N LEU A 145 -9.45 16.19 -22.88
CA LEU A 145 -9.82 14.81 -23.17
C LEU A 145 -11.31 14.59 -22.87
N LYS A 146 -11.90 13.58 -23.50
CA LYS A 146 -13.28 13.17 -23.28
C LYS A 146 -13.30 11.82 -22.54
N PRO A 147 -13.30 11.81 -21.19
CA PRO A 147 -13.49 10.57 -20.44
C PRO A 147 -14.80 9.91 -20.83
N LYS A 148 -14.81 8.58 -20.91
CA LYS A 148 -16.09 7.84 -20.94
C LYS A 148 -16.80 7.93 -19.60
N ASP A 149 -16.02 7.76 -18.52
CA ASP A 149 -16.47 7.79 -17.15
C ASP A 149 -15.55 8.70 -16.33
N TYR A 150 -16.14 9.48 -15.42
CA TYR A 150 -15.42 10.33 -14.47
C TYR A 150 -15.02 9.49 -13.25
N LEU A 151 -13.96 8.71 -13.42
CA LEU A 151 -13.52 7.73 -12.44
C LEU A 151 -12.91 8.40 -11.20
N LYS A 152 -13.46 8.08 -10.03
CA LYS A 152 -12.95 8.53 -8.73
C LYS A 152 -11.98 7.49 -8.17
N TYR A 153 -10.75 7.51 -8.67
CA TYR A 153 -9.66 6.71 -8.13
C TYR A 153 -8.60 7.61 -7.53
N SER A 154 -8.11 7.25 -6.35
CA SER A 154 -6.98 7.93 -5.72
C SER A 154 -5.98 6.93 -5.13
N SER A 155 -4.70 7.31 -5.12
CA SER A 155 -3.69 6.53 -4.41
C SER A 155 -3.99 6.42 -2.91
N THR A 156 -4.62 7.42 -2.31
CA THR A 156 -5.02 7.42 -0.89
C THR A 156 -5.98 6.26 -0.57
N GLN A 157 -6.98 6.00 -1.42
CA GLN A 157 -7.89 4.87 -1.23
C GLN A 157 -7.16 3.53 -1.20
N ILE A 158 -6.12 3.36 -2.02
CA ILE A 158 -5.30 2.14 -2.00
C ILE A 158 -4.53 2.01 -0.68
N ARG A 159 -3.93 3.11 -0.21
CA ARG A 159 -3.24 3.13 1.10
C ARG A 159 -4.21 2.93 2.26
N GLN A 160 -5.51 3.17 2.06
CA GLN A 160 -6.58 2.89 3.01
C GLN A 160 -7.24 1.50 2.83
N GLY A 161 -6.66 0.63 2.00
CA GLY A 161 -7.09 -0.76 1.86
C GLY A 161 -7.92 -1.09 0.62
N GLU A 162 -8.27 -0.11 -0.23
CA GLU A 162 -8.91 -0.36 -1.54
C GLU A 162 -7.89 -0.86 -2.59
N VAL A 163 -7.15 -1.91 -2.25
CA VAL A 163 -6.06 -2.46 -3.07
C VAL A 163 -6.52 -3.00 -4.45
N GLY A 164 -7.84 -3.18 -4.64
CA GLY A 164 -8.45 -3.51 -5.93
C GLY A 164 -8.32 -2.41 -6.99
N LEU A 165 -7.98 -1.17 -6.58
CA LEU A 165 -7.77 -0.04 -7.49
C LEU A 165 -6.38 -0.05 -8.16
N THR A 166 -5.55 -1.06 -7.90
CA THR A 166 -4.26 -1.26 -8.61
C THR A 166 -4.08 -2.71 -9.04
N SER A 167 -3.03 -2.98 -9.82
CA SER A 167 -2.78 -4.34 -10.31
C SER A 167 -2.32 -5.28 -9.19
N ARG A 168 -2.66 -6.58 -9.32
CA ARG A 168 -2.20 -7.61 -8.37
C ARG A 168 -0.67 -7.64 -8.21
N LYS A 169 0.07 -7.35 -9.28
CA LYS A 169 1.55 -7.28 -9.25
C LYS A 169 2.04 -6.11 -8.39
N VAL A 170 1.37 -4.97 -8.44
CA VAL A 170 1.67 -3.80 -7.60
C VAL A 170 1.36 -4.10 -6.14
N VAL A 171 0.20 -4.69 -5.83
CA VAL A 171 -0.16 -5.06 -4.45
C VAL A 171 0.85 -6.06 -3.86
N ALA A 172 1.23 -7.10 -4.61
CA ALA A 172 2.25 -8.05 -4.16
C ALA A 172 3.60 -7.37 -3.90
N TYR A 173 4.00 -6.43 -4.75
CA TYR A 173 5.22 -5.65 -4.55
C TYR A 173 5.13 -4.76 -3.30
N MET A 174 4.00 -4.10 -3.07
CA MET A 174 3.77 -3.30 -1.87
C MET A 174 4.00 -4.13 -0.62
N MET A 175 3.32 -5.27 -0.50
CA MET A 175 3.40 -6.10 0.71
C MET A 175 4.78 -6.74 0.88
N LYS A 176 5.41 -7.22 -0.20
CA LYS A 176 6.76 -7.80 -0.16
C LYS A 176 7.80 -6.82 0.42
N HIS A 177 7.61 -5.53 0.20
CA HIS A 177 8.52 -4.47 0.66
C HIS A 177 7.96 -3.70 1.86
N GLY A 178 6.89 -4.16 2.51
CA GLY A 178 6.28 -3.49 3.66
C GLY A 178 5.68 -2.11 3.35
N LEU A 179 5.46 -1.78 2.07
CA LEU A 179 4.97 -0.47 1.64
C LEU A 179 3.48 -0.35 1.95
N TYR A 180 3.10 0.76 2.58
CA TYR A 180 1.73 1.12 2.93
C TYR A 180 1.01 0.15 3.88
N ALA A 181 1.71 -0.85 4.42
CA ALA A 181 1.11 -1.83 5.33
C ALA A 181 0.55 -1.17 6.60
N GLU A 182 1.21 -0.10 7.07
CA GLU A 182 0.78 0.67 8.25
C GLU A 182 -0.54 1.40 7.99
N GLU A 183 -0.63 2.15 6.89
CA GLU A 183 -1.85 2.87 6.51
C GLU A 183 -3.01 1.92 6.23
N ILE A 184 -2.73 0.78 5.58
CA ILE A 184 -3.73 -0.26 5.32
C ILE A 184 -4.20 -0.86 6.64
N GLY A 185 -3.28 -1.29 7.52
CA GLY A 185 -3.62 -1.86 8.83
C GLY A 185 -4.46 -0.90 9.66
N LYS A 186 -4.06 0.38 9.72
CA LYS A 186 -4.76 1.45 10.43
C LYS A 186 -6.17 1.69 9.90
N ALA A 187 -6.37 1.66 8.59
CA ALA A 187 -7.68 1.84 7.98
C ALA A 187 -8.64 0.66 8.24
N MET A 188 -8.11 -0.51 8.58
CA MET A 188 -8.90 -1.74 8.77
C MET A 188 -9.36 -1.97 10.21
N VAL A 189 -8.86 -1.20 11.18
CA VAL A 189 -9.18 -1.37 12.60
C VAL A 189 -9.67 -0.07 13.24
N SER A 190 -10.33 -0.16 14.40
CA SER A 190 -10.71 1.04 15.16
C SER A 190 -9.48 1.78 15.72
N ALA A 191 -9.63 3.08 16.02
CA ALA A 191 -8.55 3.86 16.63
C ALA A 191 -8.02 3.26 17.94
N LYS A 192 -8.93 2.75 18.81
CA LYS A 192 -8.54 2.03 20.02
C LYS A 192 -7.72 0.77 19.70
N ARG A 193 -8.10 0.04 18.66
CA ARG A 193 -7.38 -1.18 18.24
C ARG A 193 -6.02 -0.83 17.63
N TRP A 194 -5.92 0.27 16.90
CA TRP A 194 -4.66 0.74 16.34
C TRP A 194 -3.59 0.99 17.42
N ILE A 195 -3.95 1.57 18.56
CA ILE A 195 -3.04 1.77 19.70
C ILE A 195 -2.42 0.43 20.14
N HIS A 196 -3.23 -0.63 20.22
CA HIS A 196 -2.74 -1.97 20.53
C HIS A 196 -1.85 -2.54 19.43
N VAL A 197 -2.24 -2.39 18.15
CA VAL A 197 -1.43 -2.86 17.01
C VAL A 197 -0.04 -2.20 17.03
N ASP A 198 0.01 -0.89 17.29
CA ASP A 198 1.24 -0.10 17.30
C ASP A 198 2.16 -0.47 18.48
N SER A 199 1.61 -0.53 19.70
CA SER A 199 2.33 -0.98 20.90
C SER A 199 2.85 -2.41 20.75
N MET A 200 1.99 -3.33 20.28
CA MET A 200 2.35 -4.74 20.09
C MET A 200 3.47 -4.88 19.04
N ARG A 201 3.41 -4.10 17.95
CA ARG A 201 4.45 -4.06 16.90
C ARG A 201 5.83 -3.77 17.49
N ASP A 202 5.95 -2.82 18.41
CA ASP A 202 7.23 -2.49 19.04
C ASP A 202 7.79 -3.66 19.86
N LEU A 203 6.93 -4.36 20.61
CA LEU A 203 7.33 -5.58 21.31
C LEU A 203 7.74 -6.69 20.32
N ALA A 204 6.96 -6.90 19.25
CA ALA A 204 7.25 -7.90 18.23
C ALA A 204 8.61 -7.66 17.57
N LEU A 205 8.95 -6.40 17.24
CA LEU A 205 10.26 -6.04 16.66
C LEU A 205 11.41 -6.25 17.64
N ARG A 206 11.23 -5.96 18.93
CA ARG A 206 12.25 -6.29 19.95
C ARG A 206 12.50 -7.79 20.05
N LEU A 207 11.43 -8.60 20.06
CA LEU A 207 11.53 -10.06 20.05
C LEU A 207 12.20 -10.56 18.76
N ALA A 208 11.86 -9.99 17.61
CA ALA A 208 12.48 -10.35 16.33
C ALA A 208 14.00 -10.15 16.36
N ARG A 209 14.47 -9.01 16.86
CA ARG A 209 15.90 -8.71 16.99
C ARG A 209 16.61 -9.66 17.94
N ALA A 210 15.99 -9.98 19.09
CA ALA A 210 16.54 -10.91 20.06
C ALA A 210 16.73 -12.33 19.50
N HIS A 211 15.90 -12.72 18.53
CA HIS A 211 15.92 -14.03 17.88
C HIS A 211 16.46 -14.01 16.45
N HIS A 212 17.08 -12.90 16.01
CA HIS A 212 17.65 -12.73 14.67
C HIS A 212 16.68 -13.06 13.52
N LEU A 213 15.39 -12.70 13.70
CA LEU A 213 14.35 -12.90 12.69
C LEU A 213 14.31 -11.74 11.68
N ASP A 214 13.71 -11.99 10.52
CA ASP A 214 13.45 -10.97 9.51
C ASP A 214 12.42 -9.93 10.03
N GLU A 215 12.92 -8.76 10.42
CA GLU A 215 12.10 -7.65 10.92
C GLU A 215 11.05 -7.17 9.90
N THR A 216 11.29 -7.31 8.60
CA THR A 216 10.32 -6.92 7.57
C THR A 216 9.08 -7.81 7.63
N LYS A 217 9.28 -9.12 7.80
CA LYS A 217 8.18 -10.09 7.94
C LYS A 217 7.41 -9.89 9.23
N VAL A 218 8.14 -9.72 10.34
CA VAL A 218 7.52 -9.50 11.66
C VAL A 218 6.72 -8.20 11.66
N ASN A 219 7.29 -7.10 11.12
CA ASN A 219 6.59 -5.82 11.00
C ASN A 219 5.30 -5.97 10.17
N LEU A 220 5.38 -6.61 9.00
CA LEU A 220 4.22 -6.81 8.14
C LEU A 220 3.13 -7.65 8.82
N ALA A 221 3.52 -8.73 9.51
CA ALA A 221 2.58 -9.56 10.25
C ALA A 221 1.94 -8.79 11.41
N ALA A 222 2.72 -8.04 12.18
CA ALA A 222 2.24 -7.23 13.30
C ALA A 222 1.22 -6.17 12.84
N LEU A 223 1.50 -5.45 11.75
CA LEU A 223 0.60 -4.43 11.21
C LEU A 223 -0.75 -4.99 10.72
N LEU A 224 -0.79 -6.27 10.34
CA LEU A 224 -1.95 -6.88 9.69
C LEU A 224 -2.62 -7.99 10.50
N HIS A 225 -2.09 -8.40 11.65
CA HIS A 225 -2.60 -9.56 12.42
C HIS A 225 -4.09 -9.42 12.75
N ASP A 226 -4.53 -8.21 13.08
CA ASP A 226 -5.90 -7.89 13.50
C ASP A 226 -6.73 -7.22 12.40
N CYS A 227 -6.30 -7.29 11.13
CA CYS A 227 -6.95 -6.60 10.00
C CYS A 227 -8.44 -6.96 9.78
N MET A 228 -8.91 -8.06 10.37
CA MET A 228 -10.30 -8.51 10.29
C MET A 228 -11.06 -8.39 11.63
N LYS A 229 -10.47 -7.76 12.65
CA LYS A 229 -11.07 -7.69 13.99
C LYS A 229 -12.37 -6.90 14.05
N ASN A 230 -12.48 -5.86 13.23
CA ASN A 230 -13.65 -4.97 13.18
C ASN A 230 -14.76 -5.46 12.24
N LYS A 231 -14.58 -6.62 11.60
CA LYS A 231 -15.60 -7.22 10.73
C LYS A 231 -16.72 -7.86 11.54
N THR A 232 -17.91 -7.82 10.96
CA THR A 232 -19.09 -8.51 11.51
C THR A 232 -18.92 -10.03 11.43
N MET A 233 -19.63 -10.75 12.30
CA MET A 233 -19.60 -12.22 12.29
C MET A 233 -20.06 -12.81 10.95
N ASP A 234 -21.00 -12.16 10.25
CA ASP A 234 -21.48 -12.62 8.95
C ASP A 234 -20.45 -12.41 7.84
N GLU A 235 -19.72 -11.29 7.86
CA GLU A 235 -18.58 -11.08 6.95
C GLU A 235 -17.48 -12.12 7.19
N LEU A 236 -17.12 -12.38 8.45
CA LEU A 236 -16.14 -13.41 8.80
C LEU A 236 -16.60 -14.81 8.36
N ARG A 237 -17.86 -15.16 8.64
CA ARG A 237 -18.47 -16.43 8.23
C ARG A 237 -18.41 -16.57 6.71
N THR A 238 -18.75 -15.53 5.96
CA THR A 238 -18.71 -15.55 4.48
C THR A 238 -17.32 -15.88 3.97
N ILE A 239 -16.28 -15.25 4.52
CA ILE A 239 -14.89 -15.52 4.13
C ILE A 239 -14.52 -16.98 4.45
N LEU A 240 -14.83 -17.46 5.65
CA LEU A 240 -14.48 -18.81 6.07
C LEU A 240 -15.26 -19.89 5.31
N THR A 241 -16.54 -19.69 5.01
CA THR A 241 -17.32 -20.59 4.16
C THR A 241 -16.70 -20.77 2.77
N ILE A 242 -16.04 -19.74 2.24
CA ILE A 242 -15.40 -19.81 0.92
C ILE A 242 -14.04 -20.51 0.99
N TYR A 243 -13.24 -20.24 2.03
CA TYR A 243 -11.83 -20.61 2.04
C TYR A 243 -11.45 -21.71 3.04
N GLU A 244 -12.19 -21.86 4.14
CA GLU A 244 -11.93 -22.86 5.19
C GLU A 244 -13.20 -23.20 6.00
N PRO A 245 -14.19 -23.89 5.39
CA PRO A 245 -15.48 -24.16 6.03
C PRO A 245 -15.36 -24.88 7.38
N ASP A 246 -14.41 -25.81 7.50
CA ASP A 246 -14.20 -26.59 8.72
C ASP A 246 -13.79 -25.73 9.93
N TYR A 247 -13.17 -24.57 9.71
CA TYR A 247 -12.77 -23.68 10.79
C TYR A 247 -13.97 -23.01 11.48
N LEU A 248 -15.15 -23.02 10.85
CA LEU A 248 -16.39 -22.54 11.49
C LEU A 248 -16.79 -23.36 12.72
N LYS A 249 -16.21 -24.55 12.92
CA LYS A 249 -16.38 -25.36 14.13
C LYS A 249 -15.64 -24.78 15.35
N GLN A 250 -14.67 -23.90 15.13
CA GLN A 250 -13.92 -23.23 16.19
C GLN A 250 -14.75 -22.10 16.84
N PRO A 251 -14.39 -21.66 18.06
CA PRO A 251 -15.08 -20.55 18.71
C PRO A 251 -15.13 -19.28 17.82
N PRO A 252 -16.31 -18.65 17.67
CA PRO A 252 -16.49 -17.42 16.88
C PRO A 252 -15.47 -16.30 17.15
N ALA A 253 -15.02 -16.17 18.41
CA ALA A 253 -14.06 -15.15 18.83
C ALA A 253 -12.71 -15.22 18.09
N ILE A 254 -12.33 -16.39 17.57
CA ILE A 254 -11.06 -16.62 16.85
C ILE A 254 -11.22 -16.72 15.33
N TRP A 255 -12.41 -16.45 14.77
CA TRP A 255 -12.60 -16.50 13.31
C TRP A 255 -11.80 -15.43 12.56
N HIS A 256 -11.62 -14.26 13.17
CA HIS A 256 -10.92 -13.12 12.55
C HIS A 256 -9.47 -13.42 12.17
N GLN A 257 -8.71 -14.23 12.93
CA GLN A 257 -7.32 -14.56 12.56
C GLN A 257 -7.25 -15.32 11.23
N ARG A 258 -8.13 -16.32 11.03
CA ARG A 258 -8.17 -17.09 9.78
C ARG A 258 -8.73 -16.29 8.63
N ALA A 259 -9.79 -15.52 8.86
CA ALA A 259 -10.28 -14.60 7.85
C ALA A 259 -9.20 -13.57 7.44
N GLY A 260 -8.44 -13.05 8.41
CA GLY A 260 -7.30 -12.16 8.22
C GLY A 260 -6.21 -12.80 7.38
N MET A 261 -5.85 -14.05 7.65
CA MET A 261 -4.89 -14.80 6.83
C MET A 261 -5.35 -14.92 5.37
N TYR A 262 -6.63 -15.26 5.12
CA TYR A 262 -7.14 -15.33 3.74
C TYR A 262 -7.21 -13.98 3.07
N TYR A 263 -7.56 -12.92 3.78
CA TYR A 263 -7.50 -11.56 3.25
C TYR A 263 -6.08 -11.16 2.86
N ALA A 264 -5.11 -11.37 3.76
CA ALA A 264 -3.69 -11.14 3.51
C ALA A 264 -3.22 -11.88 2.23
N LYS A 265 -3.60 -13.15 2.10
CA LYS A 265 -3.24 -13.98 0.95
C LYS A 265 -3.93 -13.56 -0.35
N ARG A 266 -5.25 -13.32 -0.31
CA ARG A 266 -6.09 -13.17 -1.51
C ARG A 266 -6.20 -11.73 -1.98
N ASN A 267 -6.32 -10.79 -1.06
CA ASN A 267 -6.50 -9.37 -1.35
C ASN A 267 -5.16 -8.66 -1.37
N LEU A 268 -4.35 -8.83 -0.31
CA LEU A 268 -3.04 -8.19 -0.18
C LEU A 268 -1.91 -8.95 -0.90
N ARG A 269 -2.19 -10.14 -1.45
CA ARG A 269 -1.22 -10.93 -2.25
C ARG A 269 0.05 -11.29 -1.49
N ILE A 270 -0.04 -11.44 -0.18
CA ILE A 270 1.06 -11.96 0.64
C ILE A 270 1.20 -13.46 0.36
N ASP A 271 2.41 -13.88 -0.02
CA ASP A 271 2.77 -15.28 -0.30
C ASP A 271 3.73 -15.88 0.74
N ASP A 272 4.36 -15.04 1.57
CA ASP A 272 5.24 -15.49 2.65
C ASP A 272 4.46 -16.32 3.69
N LYS A 273 4.84 -17.58 3.83
CA LYS A 273 4.16 -18.55 4.69
C LYS A 273 4.23 -18.17 6.15
N SER A 274 5.35 -17.62 6.62
CA SER A 274 5.55 -17.25 8.02
C SER A 274 4.68 -16.05 8.38
N VAL A 275 4.57 -15.05 7.50
CA VAL A 275 3.63 -13.93 7.67
C VAL A 275 2.18 -14.42 7.72
N LEU A 276 1.78 -15.29 6.78
CA LEU A 276 0.42 -15.83 6.75
C LEU A 276 0.10 -16.66 7.99
N LYS A 277 1.01 -17.52 8.43
CA LYS A 277 0.88 -18.29 9.68
C LYS A 277 0.75 -17.36 10.88
N ALA A 278 1.58 -16.31 10.96
CA ALA A 278 1.56 -15.36 12.05
C ALA A 278 0.21 -14.64 12.16
N ILE A 279 -0.36 -14.17 11.04
CA ILE A 279 -1.70 -13.59 11.03
C ILE A 279 -2.76 -14.64 11.39
N GLY A 280 -2.65 -15.85 10.83
CA GLY A 280 -3.64 -16.93 10.95
C GLY A 280 -3.71 -17.63 12.31
N HIS A 281 -2.70 -17.45 13.16
CA HIS A 281 -2.54 -18.13 14.45
C HIS A 281 -2.15 -17.18 15.59
N HIS A 282 -2.32 -15.87 15.42
CA HIS A 282 -1.90 -14.90 16.44
C HIS A 282 -2.69 -15.01 17.75
N VAL A 283 -3.90 -15.61 17.74
CA VAL A 283 -4.72 -15.74 18.94
C VAL A 283 -4.45 -17.06 19.67
N ASP A 284 -4.30 -18.17 18.94
CA ASP A 284 -4.13 -19.52 19.49
C ASP A 284 -2.66 -19.95 19.65
N GLY A 285 -1.74 -19.33 18.90
CA GLY A 285 -0.33 -19.66 18.87
C GLY A 285 -0.05 -21.08 18.36
N ASP A 286 -1.01 -21.70 17.66
CA ASP A 286 -0.99 -23.12 17.30
C ASP A 286 -0.23 -23.40 16.01
N VAL A 287 1.03 -22.95 16.00
CA VAL A 287 1.91 -23.13 14.87
C VAL A 287 3.38 -23.10 15.30
N ASP A 288 4.14 -24.06 14.77
CA ASP A 288 5.59 -24.09 14.91
C ASP A 288 6.25 -23.23 13.82
N ASP A 289 6.23 -21.90 14.02
CA ASP A 289 6.87 -20.92 13.16
C ASP A 289 7.39 -19.73 14.00
N PRO A 290 8.69 -19.37 13.93
CA PRO A 290 9.25 -18.32 14.79
C PRO A 290 8.57 -16.95 14.65
N VAL A 291 8.18 -16.54 13.44
CA VAL A 291 7.48 -15.26 13.22
C VAL A 291 6.10 -15.31 13.87
N ALA A 292 5.39 -16.42 13.70
CA ALA A 292 4.08 -16.60 14.31
C ALA A 292 4.14 -16.64 15.84
N LYS A 293 5.15 -17.31 16.42
CA LYS A 293 5.40 -17.30 17.86
C LYS A 293 5.66 -15.88 18.37
N VAL A 294 6.44 -15.09 17.66
CA VAL A 294 6.68 -13.68 18.01
C VAL A 294 5.39 -12.88 18.00
N ILE A 295 4.55 -13.00 16.96
CA ILE A 295 3.29 -12.26 16.88
C ILE A 295 2.31 -12.71 17.97
N TYR A 296 2.18 -14.01 18.21
CA TYR A 296 1.35 -14.55 19.30
C TYR A 296 1.82 -14.03 20.66
N LEU A 297 3.12 -14.13 20.96
CA LEU A 297 3.67 -13.66 22.23
C LEU A 297 3.51 -12.15 22.39
N ALA A 298 3.78 -11.37 21.35
CA ALA A 298 3.59 -9.93 21.40
C ALA A 298 2.11 -9.57 21.63
N ASP A 299 1.16 -10.19 20.93
CA ASP A 299 -0.29 -9.97 21.13
C ASP A 299 -0.74 -10.21 22.58
N LYS A 300 -0.20 -11.27 23.21
CA LYS A 300 -0.51 -11.59 24.60
C LYS A 300 0.23 -10.71 25.59
N LEU A 301 1.50 -10.42 25.36
CA LEU A 301 2.36 -9.80 26.36
C LEU A 301 2.42 -8.27 26.27
N ASP A 302 1.81 -7.69 25.25
CA ASP A 302 1.77 -6.24 25.05
C ASP A 302 1.21 -5.49 26.28
N GLU A 303 1.86 -4.38 26.63
CA GLU A 303 1.55 -3.60 27.83
C GLU A 303 0.17 -2.96 27.80
N SER A 304 -0.38 -2.71 26.60
CA SER A 304 -1.74 -2.18 26.45
C SER A 304 -2.82 -3.15 26.96
N ARG A 305 -2.46 -4.40 27.29
CA ARG A 305 -3.34 -5.39 27.92
C ARG A 305 -3.59 -5.12 29.41
N GLY A 306 -2.80 -4.26 30.06
CA GLY A 306 -3.06 -3.78 31.43
C GLY A 306 -2.67 -4.74 32.56
N TYR A 307 -1.79 -5.71 32.30
CA TYR A 307 -1.21 -6.58 33.33
C TYR A 307 0.32 -6.66 33.20
N ASP A 308 1.00 -7.00 34.29
CA ASP A 308 2.45 -7.15 34.29
C ASP A 308 2.87 -8.43 33.54
N SER A 309 3.44 -8.23 32.36
CA SER A 309 3.97 -9.28 31.48
C SER A 309 5.51 -9.30 31.46
N SER A 310 6.19 -8.49 32.28
CA SER A 310 7.63 -8.25 32.21
C SER A 310 8.48 -9.53 32.32
N GLY A 311 8.12 -10.43 33.24
CA GLY A 311 8.79 -11.73 33.41
C GLY A 311 8.62 -12.65 32.18
N LEU A 312 7.45 -12.65 31.56
CA LEU A 312 7.17 -13.43 30.35
C LEU A 312 7.85 -12.81 29.12
N ILE A 313 7.96 -11.49 29.04
CA ILE A 313 8.74 -10.81 28.00
C ILE A 313 10.21 -11.17 28.16
N ALA A 314 10.78 -11.15 29.38
CA ALA A 314 12.16 -11.54 29.62
C ALA A 314 12.43 -13.01 29.24
N LEU A 315 11.46 -13.90 29.49
CA LEU A 315 11.52 -15.29 29.01
C LEU A 315 11.45 -15.35 27.47
N ALA A 316 10.51 -14.62 26.85
CA ALA A 316 10.34 -14.58 25.40
C ALA A 316 11.57 -14.03 24.68
N MET A 317 12.30 -13.08 25.26
CA MET A 317 13.58 -12.58 24.73
C MET A 317 14.66 -13.66 24.68
N LYS A 318 14.61 -14.67 25.57
CA LYS A 318 15.59 -15.75 25.64
C LYS A 318 15.18 -16.99 24.86
N ASN A 319 13.90 -17.36 24.92
CA ASN A 319 13.38 -18.60 24.35
C ASN A 319 11.88 -18.49 24.01
N LEU A 320 11.56 -18.43 22.71
CA LEU A 320 10.17 -18.32 22.24
C LEU A 320 9.33 -19.54 22.63
N ASP A 321 9.87 -20.75 22.58
CA ASP A 321 9.13 -21.98 22.84
C ASP A 321 8.70 -22.11 24.29
N GLN A 322 9.62 -21.81 25.21
CA GLN A 322 9.34 -21.78 26.63
C GLN A 322 8.33 -20.68 26.98
N ALA A 323 8.46 -19.51 26.36
CA ALA A 323 7.49 -18.43 26.56
C ALA A 323 6.09 -18.80 26.06
N VAL A 324 5.96 -19.39 24.87
CA VAL A 324 4.67 -19.83 24.32
C VAL A 324 4.03 -20.87 25.24
N LYS A 325 4.81 -21.84 25.70
CA LYS A 325 4.34 -22.85 26.66
C LYS A 325 3.82 -22.19 27.95
N GLN A 326 4.57 -21.25 28.51
CA GLN A 326 4.18 -20.58 29.74
C GLN A 326 2.93 -19.70 29.58
N VAL A 327 2.83 -18.95 28.48
CA VAL A 327 1.64 -18.13 28.18
C VAL A 327 0.39 -19.01 28.03
N ARG A 328 0.49 -20.14 27.34
CA ARG A 328 -0.62 -21.12 27.21
C ARG A 328 -1.05 -21.69 28.56
N LEU A 329 -0.09 -22.08 29.41
CA LEU A 329 -0.39 -22.56 30.76
C LEU A 329 -1.12 -21.49 31.60
N ASN A 330 -0.66 -20.24 31.54
CA ASN A 330 -1.30 -19.13 32.26
C ASN A 330 -2.73 -18.89 31.75
N GLN A 331 -2.97 -18.98 30.44
CA GLN A 331 -4.29 -18.82 29.84
C GLN A 331 -5.24 -19.95 30.24
N GLN A 332 -4.79 -21.20 30.22
CA GLN A 332 -5.59 -22.34 30.69
C GLN A 332 -5.95 -22.21 32.17
N ALA A 333 -4.99 -21.79 33.01
CA ALA A 333 -5.25 -21.57 34.44
C ALA A 333 -6.26 -20.44 34.68
N TYR A 334 -6.22 -19.38 33.88
CA TYR A 334 -7.19 -18.29 33.94
C TYR A 334 -8.60 -18.75 33.53
N LEU A 335 -8.73 -19.41 32.38
CA LEU A 335 -10.03 -19.91 31.90
C LEU A 335 -10.66 -20.91 32.88
N LYS A 336 -9.86 -21.80 33.49
CA LYS A 336 -10.33 -22.69 34.56
C LYS A 336 -10.84 -21.94 35.80
N LYS A 337 -10.21 -20.83 36.18
CA LYS A 337 -10.68 -19.98 37.30
C LYS A 337 -12.00 -19.28 36.97
N GLU A 338 -12.22 -18.92 35.71
CA GLU A 338 -13.45 -18.31 35.22
C GLU A 338 -14.57 -19.33 34.92
N GLY A 339 -14.36 -20.63 35.22
CA GLY A 339 -15.37 -21.67 35.02
C GLY A 339 -15.60 -22.07 33.56
N VAL A 340 -14.65 -21.78 32.68
CA VAL A 340 -14.67 -22.22 31.28
C VAL A 340 -13.91 -23.55 31.19
N ASP A 341 -14.57 -24.63 30.79
CA ASP A 341 -13.92 -25.91 30.49
C ASP A 341 -12.97 -25.72 29.28
N VAL A 342 -11.68 -26.06 29.47
CA VAL A 342 -10.59 -25.85 28.50
C VAL A 342 -10.08 -27.16 27.95
#